data_AF-A0A6G0XSI8-F1
#
_entry.id   AF-A0A6G0XSI8-F1
#
_cell.length_a   1.000
_cell.length_b   1.000
_cell.length_c   1.000
_cell.angle_alpha   90.00
_cell.angle_beta   90.00
_cell.angle_gamma   90.00
#
_symmetry.space_group_name_H-M   'P 1'
#
loop_
_entity.id
_entity.type
_entity.pdbx_description
1 polymer ?
#
loop_
_entity_poly.entity_id
_entity_poly.type
_entity_poly.pdbx_seq_one_letter_code
_entity_poly.pdbx_strand_id
1 'polypeptide(L)'
;MKDWVRILLQWEENLEALRIFKSIHGNLHVPKYYKVKTEDAQWPEKLWGKNLGFAVVRLRQLQERMDPSKRETLDSMGFIWDAIQAKWEKNLLSLETYKAIEGDLLVKTSGTTSFVVPERDPAWPKDTWNMRLGYLVSTCRKKKESLPRNIHDALTAMGFVWKVKDKGTGPGRPPRISTAKQHEILEIVQVQHKLQGHTRFTTLPNPFKVPASSEWPQHLHGCIVETSKFRRAYRMGLLDASVVAKLDDLGFVWNDNQLQWSLTMEALQIFKNIYGHVDVPQDFEISQEDHLWPDDLWTMRLGIKLRIFVVAKPN
;
A
#
# COMPACT_ATOMS: atom_id res chain seq x y z
N MET A 1 -51.65 21.50 -1.90
CA MET A 1 -50.84 21.79 -3.12
C MET A 1 -49.71 20.78 -3.16
N LYS A 2 -49.57 19.99 -4.25
CA LYS A 2 -48.52 18.96 -4.32
C LYS A 2 -47.16 19.63 -4.17
N ASP A 3 -46.35 19.01 -3.33
CA ASP A 3 -45.11 19.54 -2.78
C ASP A 3 -44.13 20.01 -3.89
N TRP A 4 -44.16 19.38 -5.07
CA TRP A 4 -43.33 19.71 -6.24
C TRP A 4 -43.73 21.00 -6.97
N VAL A 5 -44.98 21.44 -6.87
CA VAL A 5 -45.46 22.70 -7.48
C VAL A 5 -44.83 23.92 -6.78
N ARG A 6 -44.62 23.83 -5.45
CA ARG A 6 -44.00 24.90 -4.64
C ARG A 6 -42.54 25.17 -5.02
N ILE A 7 -41.82 24.17 -5.53
CA ILE A 7 -40.41 24.31 -5.93
C ILE A 7 -40.27 24.89 -7.32
N LEU A 8 -41.17 24.52 -8.24
CA LEU A 8 -41.24 25.16 -9.55
C LEU A 8 -41.63 26.64 -9.42
N LEU A 9 -42.50 26.97 -8.46
CA LEU A 9 -42.84 28.35 -8.10
C LEU A 9 -41.67 29.15 -7.48
N GLN A 10 -40.68 28.48 -6.91
CA GLN A 10 -39.49 29.10 -6.30
C GLN A 10 -38.20 28.85 -7.11
N TRP A 11 -38.33 28.44 -8.38
CA TRP A 11 -37.19 28.08 -9.22
C TRP A 11 -36.19 29.23 -9.35
N GLU A 12 -36.68 30.43 -9.68
CA GLU A 12 -35.84 31.62 -9.85
C GLU A 12 -35.12 32.00 -8.55
N GLU A 13 -35.81 31.94 -7.41
CA GLU A 13 -35.19 32.20 -6.10
C GLU A 13 -34.12 31.16 -5.74
N ASN A 14 -34.35 29.89 -6.04
CA ASN A 14 -33.38 28.82 -5.80
C ASN A 14 -32.16 28.99 -6.69
N LEU A 15 -32.36 29.38 -7.94
CA LEU A 15 -31.29 29.60 -8.90
C LEU A 15 -30.44 30.83 -8.51
N GLU A 16 -31.08 31.93 -8.14
CA GLU A 16 -30.42 33.13 -7.61
C GLU A 16 -29.63 32.82 -6.34
N ALA A 17 -30.23 32.07 -5.40
CA ALA A 17 -29.56 31.65 -4.19
C ALA A 17 -28.33 30.75 -4.47
N LEU A 18 -28.40 29.86 -5.46
CA LEU A 18 -27.27 29.03 -5.87
C LEU A 18 -26.15 29.85 -6.53
N ARG A 19 -26.49 30.85 -7.35
CA ARG A 19 -25.50 31.77 -7.94
C ARG A 19 -24.73 32.54 -6.87
N ILE A 20 -25.44 33.09 -5.89
CA ILE A 20 -24.85 33.81 -4.75
C ILE A 20 -23.99 32.85 -3.92
N PHE A 21 -24.51 31.67 -3.58
CA PHE A 21 -23.75 30.66 -2.85
C PHE A 21 -22.45 30.30 -3.57
N LYS A 22 -22.50 30.07 -4.89
CA LYS A 22 -21.30 29.80 -5.71
C LYS A 22 -20.33 30.96 -5.71
N SER A 23 -20.81 32.20 -5.76
CA SER A 23 -19.95 33.40 -5.69
C SER A 23 -19.23 33.52 -4.35
N ILE A 24 -19.91 33.19 -3.24
CA ILE A 24 -19.34 33.31 -1.89
C ILE A 24 -18.39 32.15 -1.58
N HIS A 25 -18.76 30.93 -1.95
CA HIS A 25 -18.07 29.71 -1.55
C HIS A 25 -17.20 29.06 -2.65
N GLY A 26 -17.29 29.58 -3.88
CA GLY A 26 -16.57 29.05 -5.05
C GLY A 26 -17.08 27.71 -5.57
N ASN A 27 -18.11 27.12 -4.96
CA ASN A 27 -18.66 25.81 -5.33
C ASN A 27 -20.17 25.73 -4.99
N LEU A 28 -20.84 24.67 -5.47
CA LEU A 28 -22.26 24.39 -5.22
C LEU A 28 -22.48 23.23 -4.23
N HIS A 29 -21.51 22.95 -3.35
CA HIS A 29 -21.64 21.96 -2.29
C HIS A 29 -22.39 22.54 -1.09
N VAL A 30 -23.70 22.77 -1.27
CA VAL A 30 -24.55 23.32 -0.21
C VAL A 30 -24.79 22.26 0.89
N PRO A 31 -24.43 22.55 2.17
CA PRO A 31 -24.74 21.66 3.28
C PRO A 31 -26.25 21.42 3.44
N LYS A 32 -26.65 20.19 3.82
CA LYS A 32 -28.07 19.80 3.97
C LYS A 32 -28.91 20.77 4.80
N TYR A 33 -28.33 21.33 5.86
CA TYR A 33 -28.99 22.25 6.79
C TYR A 33 -28.57 23.72 6.61
N TYR A 34 -28.01 24.08 5.45
CA TYR A 34 -27.64 25.45 5.17
C TYR A 34 -28.88 26.34 5.09
N LYS A 35 -28.90 27.34 5.97
CA LYS A 35 -29.93 28.38 6.04
C LYS A 35 -29.26 29.72 5.84
N VAL A 36 -29.77 30.50 4.89
CA VAL A 36 -29.31 31.88 4.67
C VAL A 36 -29.56 32.68 5.95
N LYS A 37 -28.53 33.37 6.44
CA LYS A 37 -28.66 34.20 7.64
C LYS A 37 -29.55 35.41 7.35
N THR A 38 -30.31 35.84 8.35
CA THR A 38 -31.04 37.11 8.31
C THR A 38 -30.05 38.26 8.44
N GLU A 39 -30.34 39.39 7.80
CA GLU A 39 -29.52 40.60 7.85
C GLU A 39 -28.10 40.44 7.26
N ASP A 40 -27.91 39.43 6.41
CA ASP A 40 -26.63 39.21 5.72
C ASP A 40 -26.59 40.03 4.43
N ALA A 41 -25.70 41.03 4.39
CA ALA A 41 -25.52 41.93 3.25
C ALA A 41 -25.06 41.22 1.96
N GLN A 42 -24.54 39.99 2.04
CA GLN A 42 -24.18 39.20 0.87
C GLN A 42 -25.41 38.55 0.19
N TRP A 43 -26.58 38.62 0.82
CA TRP A 43 -27.82 38.00 0.36
C TRP A 43 -28.94 39.03 0.23
N PRO A 44 -29.71 39.02 -0.88
CA PRO A 44 -30.96 39.76 -0.98
C PRO A 44 -31.92 39.43 0.18
N GLU A 45 -32.61 40.45 0.70
CA GLU A 45 -33.55 40.32 1.83
C GLU A 45 -34.59 39.21 1.60
N LYS A 46 -35.09 39.08 0.36
CA LYS A 46 -36.04 38.02 -0.04
C LYS A 46 -35.51 36.58 0.16
N LEU A 47 -34.20 36.40 0.25
CA LEU A 47 -33.56 35.09 0.46
C LEU A 47 -33.19 34.84 1.92
N TRP A 48 -33.33 35.82 2.80
CA TRP A 48 -33.02 35.67 4.23
C TRP A 48 -33.89 34.58 4.87
N GLY A 49 -33.24 33.73 5.67
CA GLY A 49 -33.91 32.60 6.31
C GLY A 49 -34.24 31.42 5.38
N LYS A 50 -33.95 31.50 4.07
CA LYS A 50 -34.20 30.41 3.12
C LYS A 50 -33.35 29.19 3.45
N ASN A 51 -34.01 28.03 3.54
CA ASN A 51 -33.37 26.73 3.74
C ASN A 51 -32.81 26.20 2.41
N LEU A 52 -31.74 26.82 1.91
CA LEU A 52 -31.10 26.46 0.64
C LEU A 52 -30.62 25.00 0.62
N GLY A 53 -30.14 24.49 1.77
CA GLY A 53 -29.72 23.09 1.88
C GLY A 53 -30.84 22.09 1.58
N PHE A 54 -32.05 22.34 2.09
CA PHE A 54 -33.22 21.52 1.79
C PHE A 54 -33.69 21.68 0.34
N ALA A 55 -33.63 22.89 -0.21
CA ALA A 55 -33.95 23.13 -1.61
C ALA A 55 -33.04 22.29 -2.53
N VAL A 56 -31.73 22.27 -2.26
CA VAL A 56 -30.74 21.47 -3.01
C VAL A 56 -30.99 19.97 -2.90
N VAL A 57 -31.24 19.45 -1.69
CA VAL A 57 -31.59 18.02 -1.51
C VAL A 57 -32.79 17.65 -2.38
N ARG A 58 -33.76 18.55 -2.48
CA ARG A 58 -34.99 18.31 -3.20
C ARG A 58 -34.86 18.48 -4.72
N LEU A 59 -34.01 19.40 -5.18
CA LEU A 59 -33.61 19.48 -6.59
C LEU A 59 -32.99 18.15 -7.04
N ARG A 60 -32.11 17.54 -6.22
CA ARG A 60 -31.53 16.21 -6.50
C ARG A 60 -32.58 15.11 -6.61
N GLN A 61 -33.56 15.09 -5.70
CA GLN A 61 -34.67 14.13 -5.77
C GLN A 61 -35.56 14.29 -7.01
N LEU A 62 -35.56 15.47 -7.63
CA LEU A 62 -36.32 15.78 -8.83
C LEU A 62 -35.58 15.51 -10.13
N GLN A 63 -34.32 15.09 -10.09
CA GLN A 63 -33.45 15.02 -11.28
C GLN A 63 -34.11 14.34 -12.48
N GLU A 64 -34.80 13.21 -12.28
CA GLU A 64 -35.45 12.44 -13.35
C GLU A 64 -36.77 13.06 -13.84
N ARG A 65 -37.39 13.93 -13.04
CA ARG A 65 -38.69 14.56 -13.33
C ARG A 65 -38.57 16.04 -13.69
N MET A 66 -37.34 16.57 -13.70
CA MET A 66 -37.07 17.97 -13.96
C MET A 66 -37.11 18.27 -15.45
N ASP A 67 -37.57 19.48 -15.77
CA ASP A 67 -37.49 20.00 -17.13
C ASP A 67 -36.03 20.00 -17.64
N PRO A 68 -35.76 19.51 -18.86
CA PRO A 68 -34.41 19.47 -19.43
C PRO A 68 -33.68 20.82 -19.44
N SER A 69 -34.37 21.94 -19.70
CA SER A 69 -33.77 23.28 -19.72
C SER A 69 -33.30 23.72 -18.32
N LYS A 70 -34.05 23.35 -17.28
CA LYS A 70 -33.67 23.60 -15.88
C LYS A 70 -32.47 22.75 -15.46
N ARG A 71 -32.43 21.51 -15.92
CA ARG A 71 -31.29 20.61 -15.68
C ARG A 71 -30.02 21.17 -16.33
N GLU A 72 -30.10 21.57 -17.60
CA GLU A 72 -28.96 22.17 -18.32
C GLU A 72 -28.46 23.46 -17.66
N THR A 73 -29.37 24.29 -17.14
CA THR A 73 -29.01 25.48 -16.37
C THR A 73 -28.21 25.13 -15.11
N LEU A 74 -28.59 24.07 -14.39
CA LEU A 74 -27.85 23.61 -13.22
C LEU A 74 -26.52 22.96 -13.61
N ASP A 75 -26.50 22.17 -14.69
CA ASP A 75 -25.30 21.51 -15.22
C ASP A 75 -24.25 22.55 -15.65
N SER A 76 -24.63 23.57 -16.40
CA SER A 76 -23.73 24.68 -16.81
C SER A 76 -23.18 25.48 -15.64
N MET A 77 -23.92 25.54 -14.52
CA MET A 77 -23.45 26.13 -13.28
C MET A 77 -22.52 25.21 -12.47
N GLY A 78 -22.33 23.96 -12.87
CA GLY A 78 -21.55 22.95 -12.14
C GLY A 78 -22.28 22.40 -10.91
N PHE A 79 -23.60 22.28 -10.99
CA PHE A 79 -24.41 21.75 -9.89
C PHE A 79 -24.12 20.27 -9.65
N ILE A 80 -23.85 19.94 -8.39
CA ILE A 80 -23.48 18.57 -8.01
C ILE A 80 -24.77 17.79 -7.68
N TRP A 81 -25.22 16.99 -8.65
CA TRP A 81 -26.38 16.11 -8.52
C TRP A 81 -26.15 14.99 -7.50
N ASP A 82 -24.97 14.39 -7.53
CA ASP A 82 -24.55 13.40 -6.55
C ASP A 82 -23.34 13.93 -5.75
N ALA A 83 -23.64 14.55 -4.62
CA ALA A 83 -22.62 15.07 -3.71
C ALA A 83 -21.77 13.96 -3.06
N ILE A 84 -22.28 12.72 -3.03
CA ILE A 84 -21.53 11.56 -2.56
C ILE A 84 -20.54 11.15 -3.64
N GLN A 85 -20.97 11.07 -4.90
CA GLN A 85 -20.11 10.75 -6.04
C GLN A 85 -18.99 11.77 -6.23
N ALA A 86 -19.28 13.07 -6.29
CA ALA A 86 -18.25 14.10 -6.46
C ALA A 86 -17.24 14.12 -5.29
N LYS A 87 -17.70 13.84 -4.07
CA LYS A 87 -16.80 13.66 -2.92
C LYS A 87 -15.90 12.43 -3.11
N TRP A 88 -16.44 11.34 -3.65
CA TRP A 88 -15.69 10.14 -3.90
C TRP A 88 -14.69 10.26 -5.05
N GLU A 89 -15.01 10.98 -6.12
CA GLU A 89 -14.05 11.28 -7.20
C GLU A 89 -12.81 11.98 -6.64
N LYS A 90 -13.01 12.98 -5.80
CA LYS A 90 -11.93 13.67 -5.09
C LYS A 90 -11.15 12.76 -4.12
N ASN A 91 -11.85 11.88 -3.41
CA ASN A 91 -11.22 10.88 -2.55
C ASN A 91 -10.38 9.87 -3.35
N LEU A 92 -10.86 9.43 -4.51
CA LEU A 92 -10.16 8.49 -5.39
C LEU A 92 -8.93 9.18 -5.99
N LEU A 93 -9.06 10.39 -6.53
CA LEU A 93 -7.95 11.18 -7.08
C LEU A 93 -6.81 11.36 -6.06
N SER A 94 -7.16 11.67 -4.81
CA SER A 94 -6.18 11.83 -3.74
C SER A 94 -5.53 10.50 -3.32
N LEU A 95 -6.24 9.37 -3.37
CA LEU A 95 -5.66 8.06 -3.14
C LEU A 95 -4.76 7.59 -4.30
N GLU A 96 -5.15 7.87 -5.54
CA GLU A 96 -4.33 7.62 -6.74
C GLU A 96 -3.03 8.42 -6.68
N THR A 97 -3.13 9.71 -6.34
CA THR A 97 -1.97 10.58 -6.17
C THR A 97 -1.06 10.07 -5.05
N TYR A 98 -1.65 9.69 -3.91
CA TYR A 98 -0.90 9.06 -2.81
C TYR A 98 -0.15 7.82 -3.31
N LYS A 99 -0.83 6.93 -4.02
CA LYS A 99 -0.22 5.71 -4.58
C LYS A 99 0.86 6.02 -5.62
N ALA A 100 0.73 7.08 -6.41
CA ALA A 100 1.76 7.47 -7.37
C ALA A 100 3.04 7.96 -6.67
N ILE A 101 2.89 8.76 -5.60
CA ILE A 101 4.02 9.31 -4.83
C ILE A 101 4.65 8.25 -3.92
N GLU A 102 3.81 7.44 -3.27
CA GLU A 102 4.21 6.51 -2.23
C GLU A 102 4.29 5.05 -2.73
N GLY A 103 3.86 4.74 -3.95
CA GLY A 103 3.86 3.38 -4.50
C GLY A 103 2.90 2.39 -3.82
N ASP A 104 2.20 2.78 -2.75
CA ASP A 104 1.26 1.95 -1.99
C ASP A 104 0.09 2.76 -1.42
N LEU A 105 -0.95 2.07 -0.92
CA LEU A 105 -2.13 2.67 -0.28
C LEU A 105 -2.17 2.45 1.25
N LEU A 106 -1.01 2.23 1.88
CA LEU A 106 -0.88 2.08 3.32
C LEU A 106 -0.75 3.45 4.00
N VAL A 107 -1.78 4.28 3.77
CA VAL A 107 -1.88 5.60 4.38
C VAL A 107 -1.84 5.47 5.90
N LYS A 108 -1.01 6.28 6.57
CA LYS A 108 -0.93 6.33 8.03
C LYS A 108 -2.27 6.80 8.61
N THR A 109 -2.87 5.99 9.49
CA THR A 109 -4.21 6.25 10.05
C THR A 109 -4.25 6.48 11.56
N SER A 110 -3.12 6.39 12.27
CA SER A 110 -3.08 6.55 13.73
C SER A 110 -3.07 8.02 14.14
N GLY A 111 -3.75 8.39 15.22
CA GLY A 111 -4.12 9.77 15.59
C GLY A 111 -3.05 10.84 15.35
N THR A 112 -1.87 10.69 15.95
CA THR A 112 -0.74 11.65 15.82
C THR A 112 0.02 11.56 14.50
N THR A 113 -0.25 10.55 13.67
CA THR A 113 0.43 10.30 12.39
C THR A 113 -0.53 10.20 11.22
N SER A 114 -1.80 10.61 11.38
CA SER A 114 -2.80 10.56 10.32
C SER A 114 -2.32 11.44 9.17
N PHE A 115 -2.14 10.85 8.00
CA PHE A 115 -1.68 11.60 6.84
C PHE A 115 -2.72 12.65 6.43
N VAL A 116 -2.23 13.86 6.16
CA VAL A 116 -2.98 14.99 5.60
C VAL A 116 -2.25 15.41 4.34
N VAL A 117 -2.98 15.62 3.24
CA VAL A 117 -2.40 16.11 1.99
C VAL A 117 -1.73 17.47 2.25
N PRO A 118 -0.44 17.64 1.94
CA PRO A 118 0.26 18.90 2.12
C PRO A 118 -0.40 20.03 1.32
N GLU A 119 -0.47 21.21 1.92
CA GLU A 119 -0.91 22.41 1.21
C GLU A 119 0.22 22.93 0.29
N ARG A 120 -0.13 23.40 -0.91
CA ARG A 120 0.79 24.00 -1.91
C ARG A 120 1.86 23.05 -2.46
N ASP A 121 1.72 21.75 -2.27
CA ASP A 121 2.59 20.77 -2.90
C ASP A 121 2.13 20.52 -4.35
N PRO A 122 2.98 20.80 -5.36
CA PRO A 122 2.62 20.62 -6.77
C PRO A 122 2.43 19.16 -7.17
N ALA A 123 2.93 18.20 -6.38
CA ALA A 123 2.68 16.79 -6.61
C ALA A 123 1.20 16.40 -6.35
N TRP A 124 0.44 17.28 -5.70
CA TRP A 124 -0.96 17.07 -5.34
C TRP A 124 -1.89 17.99 -6.10
N PRO A 125 -3.01 17.47 -6.65
CA PRO A 125 -4.05 18.33 -7.23
C PRO A 125 -4.56 19.33 -6.19
N LYS A 126 -4.67 20.60 -6.58
CA LYS A 126 -5.03 21.71 -5.68
C LYS A 126 -6.29 21.44 -4.86
N ASP A 127 -7.27 20.80 -5.47
CA ASP A 127 -8.52 20.48 -4.79
C ASP A 127 -8.31 19.49 -3.65
N THR A 128 -7.29 18.63 -3.71
CA THR A 128 -7.02 17.60 -2.70
C THR A 128 -6.23 18.09 -1.49
N TRP A 129 -5.71 19.32 -1.53
CA TRP A 129 -4.94 19.88 -0.42
C TRP A 129 -5.73 19.89 0.89
N ASN A 130 -5.02 19.69 2.00
CA ASN A 130 -5.57 19.60 3.35
C ASN A 130 -6.56 18.43 3.59
N MET A 131 -6.73 17.50 2.63
CA MET A 131 -7.55 16.30 2.84
C MET A 131 -6.91 15.35 3.85
N ARG A 132 -7.67 14.92 4.86
CA ARG A 132 -7.25 13.96 5.88
C ARG A 132 -7.35 12.52 5.35
N LEU A 133 -6.44 12.10 4.48
CA LEU A 133 -6.47 10.74 3.91
C LEU A 133 -6.37 9.65 4.96
N GLY A 134 -5.61 9.85 6.04
CA GLY A 134 -5.54 8.87 7.13
C GLY A 134 -6.91 8.60 7.76
N TYR A 135 -7.73 9.63 7.93
CA TYR A 135 -9.11 9.50 8.41
C TYR A 135 -10.04 8.86 7.37
N LEU A 136 -9.92 9.25 6.10
CA LEU A 136 -10.68 8.67 4.99
C LEU A 136 -10.44 7.16 4.91
N VAL A 137 -9.18 6.73 4.81
CA VAL A 137 -8.77 5.32 4.74
C VAL A 137 -9.27 4.52 5.95
N SER A 138 -9.15 5.09 7.16
CA SER A 138 -9.70 4.48 8.38
C SER A 138 -11.22 4.28 8.30
N THR A 139 -11.94 5.28 7.78
CA THR A 139 -13.39 5.21 7.58
C THR A 139 -13.77 4.15 6.55
N CYS A 140 -13.07 4.10 5.40
CA CYS A 140 -13.31 3.08 4.37
C CYS A 140 -13.16 1.67 4.93
N ARG A 141 -12.12 1.42 5.75
CA ARG A 141 -11.90 0.11 6.39
C ARG A 141 -13.01 -0.24 7.37
N LYS A 142 -13.40 0.70 8.25
CA LYS A 142 -14.47 0.49 9.24
C LYS A 142 -15.84 0.26 8.60
N LYS A 143 -16.10 0.90 7.48
CA LYS A 143 -17.41 0.92 6.81
C LYS A 143 -17.45 0.06 5.54
N LYS A 144 -16.54 -0.89 5.39
CA LYS A 144 -16.37 -1.71 4.16
C LYS A 144 -17.70 -2.24 3.60
N GLU A 145 -18.53 -2.83 4.45
CA GLU A 145 -19.81 -3.45 4.06
C GLU A 145 -20.88 -2.43 3.65
N SER A 146 -20.76 -1.18 4.12
CA SER A 146 -21.67 -0.07 3.80
C SER A 146 -21.18 0.82 2.65
N LEU A 147 -20.02 0.50 2.05
CA LEU A 147 -19.51 1.27 0.91
C LEU A 147 -20.33 0.98 -0.34
N PRO A 148 -20.61 2.01 -1.18
CA PRO A 148 -21.16 1.80 -2.50
C PRO A 148 -20.30 0.84 -3.32
N ARG A 149 -20.93 -0.05 -4.08
CA ARG A 149 -20.26 -1.14 -4.80
C ARG A 149 -19.20 -0.63 -5.78
N ASN A 150 -19.52 0.42 -6.53
CA ASN A 150 -18.61 1.10 -7.45
C ASN A 150 -17.34 1.62 -6.74
N ILE A 151 -17.48 2.14 -5.52
CA ILE A 151 -16.36 2.64 -4.73
C ILE A 151 -15.52 1.50 -4.16
N HIS A 152 -16.16 0.45 -3.66
CA HIS A 152 -15.46 -0.74 -3.19
C HIS A 152 -14.61 -1.37 -4.30
N ASP A 153 -15.17 -1.47 -5.51
CA ASP A 153 -14.51 -2.07 -6.66
C ASP A 153 -13.36 -1.17 -7.16
N ALA A 154 -13.57 0.14 -7.23
CA ALA A 154 -12.50 1.11 -7.56
C ALA A 154 -11.33 1.03 -6.56
N LEU A 155 -11.62 1.05 -5.25
CA LEU A 155 -10.59 0.90 -4.22
C LEU A 155 -9.85 -0.44 -4.34
N THR A 156 -10.57 -1.53 -4.61
CA THR A 156 -9.97 -2.85 -4.77
C THR A 156 -9.08 -2.92 -6.02
N ALA A 157 -9.52 -2.37 -7.15
CA ALA A 157 -8.74 -2.29 -8.38
C ALA A 157 -7.45 -1.47 -8.22
N MET A 158 -7.48 -0.42 -7.39
CA MET A 158 -6.27 0.34 -7.05
C MET A 158 -5.33 -0.39 -6.08
N GLY A 159 -5.69 -1.57 -5.56
CA GLY A 159 -4.88 -2.32 -4.61
C GLY A 159 -5.03 -1.84 -3.15
N PHE A 160 -6.20 -1.29 -2.79
CA PHE A 160 -6.45 -0.82 -1.43
C PHE A 160 -6.43 -1.97 -0.41
N VAL A 161 -5.67 -1.79 0.67
CA VAL A 161 -5.53 -2.80 1.73
C VAL A 161 -6.65 -2.65 2.76
N TRP A 162 -7.62 -3.58 2.70
CA TRP A 162 -8.81 -3.60 3.57
C TRP A 162 -8.54 -4.06 5.00
N LYS A 163 -7.63 -5.03 5.19
CA LYS A 163 -7.25 -5.54 6.51
C LYS A 163 -5.78 -5.22 6.76
N VAL A 164 -5.53 -4.27 7.66
CA VAL A 164 -4.20 -4.01 8.21
C VAL A 164 -4.16 -4.76 9.54
N LYS A 165 -3.35 -5.82 9.65
CA LYS A 165 -3.21 -6.52 10.93
C LYS A 165 -2.55 -5.59 11.94
N ASP A 166 -3.09 -5.57 13.16
CA ASP A 166 -2.59 -4.73 14.26
C ASP A 166 -1.11 -4.98 14.55
N LYS A 167 -0.48 -4.00 15.22
CA LYS A 167 0.94 -3.95 15.58
C LYS A 167 1.51 -5.36 15.82
N GLY A 168 2.39 -5.80 14.91
CA GLY A 168 3.25 -6.97 15.12
C GLY A 168 3.02 -8.16 14.19
N THR A 169 1.89 -8.29 13.48
CA THR A 169 1.65 -9.50 12.65
C THR A 169 1.00 -9.21 11.30
N GLY A 170 1.37 -8.13 10.61
CA GLY A 170 1.03 -7.91 9.20
C GLY A 170 2.29 -7.69 8.35
N PRO A 171 2.22 -7.79 7.01
CA PRO A 171 3.32 -7.26 6.21
C PRO A 171 3.45 -5.79 6.60
N GLY A 172 4.59 -5.43 7.19
CA GLY A 172 4.89 -4.03 7.51
C GLY A 172 4.81 -3.16 6.24
N ARG A 173 5.03 -1.86 6.36
CA ARG A 173 5.23 -1.01 5.17
C ARG A 173 6.23 -1.71 4.23
N PRO A 174 5.91 -1.93 2.94
CA PRO A 174 6.83 -2.55 2.01
C PRO A 174 8.19 -1.86 2.12
N PRO A 175 9.30 -2.61 2.21
CA PRO A 175 10.61 -2.01 2.27
C PRO A 175 10.81 -1.20 0.98
N ARG A 176 10.98 0.12 1.11
CA ARG A 176 11.39 0.94 -0.03
C ARG A 176 12.91 0.89 -0.12
N ILE A 177 13.38 0.14 -1.09
CA ILE A 177 14.80 0.00 -1.37
C ILE A 177 15.01 0.67 -2.71
N SER A 178 15.64 1.85 -2.70
CA SER A 178 15.91 2.60 -3.93
C SER A 178 16.74 1.75 -4.89
N THR A 179 16.59 1.96 -6.20
CA THR A 179 17.37 1.24 -7.21
C THR A 179 18.87 1.35 -6.94
N ALA A 180 19.36 2.53 -6.53
CA ALA A 180 20.75 2.72 -6.10
C ALA A 180 21.13 1.78 -4.94
N LYS A 181 20.29 1.68 -3.90
CA LYS A 181 20.54 0.78 -2.77
C LYS A 181 20.48 -0.70 -3.16
N GLN A 182 19.64 -1.06 -4.12
CA GLN A 182 19.61 -2.42 -4.67
C GLN A 182 20.92 -2.77 -5.39
N HIS A 183 21.51 -1.82 -6.11
CA HIS A 183 22.82 -1.99 -6.76
C HIS A 183 23.97 -2.07 -5.75
N GLU A 184 23.95 -1.28 -4.67
CA GLU A 184 24.92 -1.43 -3.57
C GLU A 184 24.85 -2.84 -2.95
N ILE A 185 23.64 -3.37 -2.73
CA ILE A 185 23.46 -4.72 -2.17
C ILE A 185 23.97 -5.77 -3.17
N LEU A 186 23.74 -5.60 -4.47
CA LEU A 186 24.29 -6.48 -5.50
C LEU A 186 25.82 -6.50 -5.46
N GLU A 187 26.49 -5.36 -5.34
CA GLU A 187 27.95 -5.27 -5.23
C GLU A 187 28.47 -5.98 -3.97
N ILE A 188 27.77 -5.82 -2.84
CA ILE A 188 28.07 -6.54 -1.59
C ILE A 188 27.98 -8.06 -1.81
N VAL A 189 26.93 -8.53 -2.47
CA VAL A 189 26.72 -9.97 -2.75
C VAL A 189 27.80 -10.50 -3.71
N GLN A 190 28.22 -9.71 -4.70
CA GLN A 190 29.31 -10.10 -5.62
C GLN A 190 30.65 -10.28 -4.89
N VAL A 191 30.99 -9.38 -3.97
CA VAL A 191 32.20 -9.52 -3.15
C VAL A 191 32.08 -10.73 -2.24
N GLN A 192 30.93 -10.90 -1.57
CA GLN A 192 30.68 -12.04 -0.71
C GLN A 192 30.81 -13.38 -1.45
N HIS A 193 30.25 -13.49 -2.66
CA HIS A 193 30.35 -14.68 -3.50
C HIS A 193 31.81 -15.05 -3.80
N LYS A 194 32.63 -14.06 -4.17
CA LYS A 194 34.07 -14.25 -4.43
C LYS A 194 34.83 -14.72 -3.19
N LEU A 195 34.48 -14.19 -2.01
CA LEU A 195 35.13 -14.57 -0.75
C LEU A 195 34.71 -15.96 -0.26
N GLN A 196 33.48 -16.39 -0.56
CA GLN A 196 32.99 -17.73 -0.18
C GLN A 196 33.67 -18.82 -1.01
N GLY A 197 33.94 -18.56 -2.30
CA GLY A 197 34.87 -19.30 -3.17
C GLY A 197 34.56 -20.78 -3.47
N HIS A 198 33.72 -21.44 -2.66
CA HIS A 198 33.52 -22.89 -2.67
C HIS A 198 32.04 -23.29 -2.74
N THR A 199 31.11 -22.44 -2.33
CA THR A 199 29.69 -22.83 -2.25
C THR A 199 28.92 -22.46 -3.51
N ARG A 200 28.01 -23.35 -3.95
CA ARG A 200 27.11 -23.06 -5.09
C ARG A 200 26.09 -21.95 -4.79
N PHE A 201 25.95 -21.59 -3.51
CA PHE A 201 25.03 -20.58 -3.01
C PHE A 201 25.77 -19.44 -2.33
N THR A 202 25.29 -18.21 -2.54
CA THR A 202 25.80 -17.03 -1.84
C THR A 202 24.93 -16.70 -0.65
N THR A 203 25.45 -16.92 0.55
CA THR A 203 24.75 -16.66 1.81
C THR A 203 25.18 -15.33 2.40
N LEU A 204 24.20 -14.51 2.82
CA LEU A 204 24.43 -13.23 3.47
C LEU A 204 23.63 -13.17 4.79
N PRO A 205 24.28 -13.07 5.96
CA PRO A 205 23.60 -13.12 7.24
C PRO A 205 22.71 -11.89 7.47
N ASN A 206 21.86 -11.94 8.49
CA ASN A 206 20.96 -10.84 8.84
C ASN A 206 21.20 -10.36 10.29
N PRO A 207 21.48 -9.07 10.52
CA PRO A 207 21.93 -8.08 9.54
C PRO A 207 23.39 -8.33 9.13
N PHE A 208 23.76 -7.95 7.91
CA PHE A 208 25.16 -7.99 7.46
C PHE A 208 25.76 -6.59 7.56
N LYS A 209 26.87 -6.46 8.28
CA LYS A 209 27.66 -5.23 8.32
C LYS A 209 28.90 -5.43 7.45
N VAL A 210 29.06 -4.57 6.45
CA VAL A 210 30.22 -4.62 5.55
C VAL A 210 31.50 -4.29 6.34
N PRO A 211 32.48 -5.21 6.37
CA PRO A 211 33.79 -4.98 6.99
C PRO A 211 34.54 -3.81 6.35
N ALA A 212 35.37 -3.13 7.13
CA ALA A 212 36.30 -2.12 6.62
C ALA A 212 37.65 -2.77 6.24
N SER A 213 37.60 -3.82 5.42
CA SER A 213 38.80 -4.52 4.92
C SER A 213 39.02 -4.25 3.43
N SER A 214 40.22 -4.55 2.95
CA SER A 214 40.64 -4.22 1.58
C SER A 214 39.90 -5.01 0.50
N GLU A 215 39.23 -6.12 0.85
CA GLU A 215 38.40 -6.87 -0.10
C GLU A 215 37.06 -6.19 -0.40
N TRP A 216 36.63 -5.23 0.44
CA TRP A 216 35.37 -4.51 0.29
C TRP A 216 35.58 -3.10 -0.28
N PRO A 217 34.71 -2.63 -1.20
CA PRO A 217 34.74 -1.27 -1.70
C PRO A 217 34.62 -0.22 -0.58
N GLN A 218 35.48 0.80 -0.60
CA GLN A 218 35.58 1.81 0.46
C GLN A 218 34.25 2.53 0.73
N HIS A 219 33.44 2.76 -0.31
CA HIS A 219 32.15 3.45 -0.20
C HIS A 219 31.07 2.59 0.50
N LEU A 220 31.30 1.29 0.66
CA LEU A 220 30.38 0.35 1.32
C LEU A 220 30.80 0.05 2.76
N HIS A 221 31.97 0.49 3.21
CA HIS A 221 32.49 0.19 4.56
C HIS A 221 31.51 0.65 5.65
N GLY A 222 31.17 -0.26 6.56
CA GLY A 222 30.24 0.00 7.66
C GLY A 222 28.76 0.07 7.25
N CYS A 223 28.44 -0.10 5.96
CA CYS A 223 27.06 -0.24 5.50
C CYS A 223 26.39 -1.45 6.16
N ILE A 224 25.16 -1.25 6.66
CA ILE A 224 24.34 -2.32 7.23
C ILE A 224 23.29 -2.72 6.20
N VAL A 225 23.31 -3.99 5.82
CA VAL A 225 22.31 -4.62 4.95
C VAL A 225 21.38 -5.47 5.80
N GLU A 226 20.13 -5.03 5.91
CA GLU A 226 19.06 -5.83 6.51
C GLU A 226 18.51 -6.81 5.47
N THR A 227 19.19 -7.95 5.31
CA THR A 227 18.84 -8.99 4.32
C THR A 227 17.42 -9.51 4.49
N SER A 228 16.88 -9.53 5.72
CA SER A 228 15.46 -9.84 5.97
C SER A 228 14.49 -8.88 5.27
N LYS A 229 14.80 -7.57 5.27
CA LYS A 229 13.97 -6.58 4.56
C LYS A 229 14.13 -6.72 3.06
N PHE A 230 15.35 -6.94 2.58
CA PHE A 230 15.64 -7.14 1.15
C PHE A 230 14.92 -8.38 0.58
N ARG A 231 15.01 -9.54 1.26
CA ARG A 231 14.29 -10.77 0.89
C ARG A 231 12.76 -10.60 0.93
N ARG A 232 12.25 -9.77 1.84
CA ARG A 232 10.82 -9.43 1.88
C ARG A 232 10.41 -8.55 0.70
N ALA A 233 11.24 -7.59 0.28
CA ALA A 233 10.99 -6.79 -0.91
C ALA A 233 10.94 -7.65 -2.18
N TYR A 234 11.83 -8.63 -2.30
CA TYR A 234 11.83 -9.63 -3.38
C TYR A 234 10.50 -10.41 -3.45
N ARG A 235 10.05 -10.99 -2.33
CA ARG A 235 8.77 -11.71 -2.26
C ARG A 235 7.55 -10.86 -2.62
N MET A 236 7.67 -9.55 -2.48
CA MET A 236 6.61 -8.59 -2.81
C MET A 236 6.71 -8.05 -4.25
N GLY A 237 7.70 -8.47 -5.04
CA GLY A 237 7.91 -8.01 -6.42
C GLY A 237 8.36 -6.55 -6.52
N LEU A 238 9.04 -6.03 -5.49
CA LEU A 238 9.42 -4.62 -5.39
C LEU A 238 10.88 -4.33 -5.78
N LEU A 239 11.63 -5.37 -6.15
CA LEU A 239 13.00 -5.23 -6.61
C LEU A 239 13.03 -5.12 -8.13
N ASP A 240 14.04 -4.42 -8.64
CA ASP A 240 14.30 -4.30 -10.06
C ASP A 240 14.64 -5.67 -10.66
N ALA A 241 13.97 -6.02 -11.76
CA ALA A 241 14.12 -7.34 -12.37
C ALA A 241 15.56 -7.62 -12.83
N SER A 242 16.30 -6.60 -13.26
CA SER A 242 17.70 -6.76 -13.68
C SER A 242 18.63 -7.03 -12.49
N VAL A 243 18.33 -6.46 -11.32
CA VAL A 243 19.08 -6.73 -10.09
C VAL A 243 18.78 -8.13 -9.59
N VAL A 244 17.51 -8.54 -9.61
CA VAL A 244 17.09 -9.89 -9.23
C VAL A 244 17.79 -10.94 -10.09
N ALA A 245 17.77 -10.79 -11.42
CA ALA A 245 18.42 -11.73 -12.33
C ALA A 245 19.92 -11.89 -12.02
N LYS A 246 20.65 -10.78 -11.80
CA LYS A 246 22.07 -10.84 -11.44
C LYS A 246 22.32 -11.51 -10.08
N LEU A 247 21.41 -11.34 -9.12
CA LEU A 247 21.51 -12.01 -7.83
C LEU A 247 21.22 -13.51 -7.94
N ASP A 248 20.27 -13.89 -8.80
CA ASP A 248 19.98 -15.30 -9.11
C ASP A 248 21.18 -15.97 -9.78
N ASP A 249 21.84 -15.30 -10.73
CA ASP A 249 23.08 -15.77 -11.37
C ASP A 249 24.23 -15.96 -10.38
N LEU A 250 24.27 -15.18 -9.29
CA LEU A 250 25.24 -15.32 -8.19
C LEU A 250 24.81 -16.36 -7.15
N GLY A 251 23.71 -17.07 -7.37
CA GLY A 251 23.18 -18.05 -6.42
C GLY A 251 22.74 -17.44 -5.10
N PHE A 252 22.27 -16.19 -5.09
CA PHE A 252 21.86 -15.50 -3.87
C PHE A 252 20.68 -16.20 -3.19
N VAL A 253 20.82 -16.48 -1.89
CA VAL A 253 19.81 -17.21 -1.14
C VAL A 253 18.67 -16.29 -0.70
N TRP A 254 17.54 -16.33 -1.42
CA TRP A 254 16.32 -15.58 -1.07
C TRP A 254 15.54 -16.15 0.12
N ASN A 255 15.66 -17.46 0.36
CA ASN A 255 14.97 -18.18 1.42
C ASN A 255 15.88 -19.24 2.05
N ASP A 256 16.51 -18.88 3.18
CA ASP A 256 17.43 -19.77 3.89
C ASP A 256 16.76 -21.08 4.30
N ASN A 257 15.49 -21.05 4.72
CA ASN A 257 14.77 -22.26 5.13
C ASN A 257 14.59 -23.24 3.95
N GLN A 258 14.27 -22.72 2.78
CA GLN A 258 14.10 -23.53 1.58
C GLN A 258 15.43 -24.13 1.11
N LEU A 259 16.52 -23.35 1.17
CA LEU A 259 17.85 -23.87 0.88
C LEU A 259 18.24 -24.97 1.87
N GLN A 260 18.11 -24.70 3.18
CA GLN A 260 18.46 -25.67 4.22
C GLN A 260 17.65 -26.96 4.09
N TRP A 261 16.38 -26.89 3.72
CA TRP A 261 15.56 -28.06 3.42
C TRP A 261 16.09 -28.86 2.22
N SER A 262 16.40 -28.16 1.12
CA SER A 262 16.90 -28.79 -0.11
C SER A 262 18.24 -29.50 0.15
N LEU A 263 19.16 -28.86 0.86
CA LEU A 263 20.43 -29.46 1.26
C LEU A 263 20.23 -30.65 2.21
N THR A 264 19.26 -30.58 3.14
CA THR A 264 18.94 -31.70 4.04
C THR A 264 18.42 -32.91 3.25
N MET A 265 17.60 -32.68 2.23
CA MET A 265 17.08 -33.74 1.36
C MET A 265 18.17 -34.37 0.48
N GLU A 266 19.07 -33.55 -0.07
CA GLU A 266 20.26 -34.03 -0.80
C GLU A 266 21.14 -34.90 0.13
N ALA A 267 21.39 -34.42 1.35
CA ALA A 267 22.16 -35.16 2.34
C ALA A 267 21.51 -36.51 2.73
N LEU A 268 20.19 -36.55 2.93
CA LEU A 268 19.46 -37.78 3.21
C LEU A 268 19.53 -38.78 2.05
N GLN A 269 19.46 -38.29 0.81
CA GLN A 269 19.56 -39.15 -0.36
C GLN A 269 20.95 -39.77 -0.48
N ILE A 270 22.00 -38.99 -0.23
CA ILE A 270 23.38 -39.49 -0.18
C ILE A 270 23.54 -40.50 0.95
N PHE A 271 23.04 -40.18 2.15
CA PHE A 271 23.07 -41.09 3.30
C PHE A 271 22.41 -42.44 2.98
N LYS A 272 21.21 -42.40 2.38
CA LYS A 272 20.49 -43.61 1.95
C LYS A 272 21.27 -44.41 0.92
N ASN A 273 21.96 -43.76 -0.01
CA ASN A 273 22.75 -44.43 -1.03
C ASN A 273 24.00 -45.11 -0.43
N ILE A 274 24.61 -44.51 0.60
CA ILE A 274 25.81 -45.04 1.27
C ILE A 274 25.45 -46.17 2.26
N TYR A 275 24.44 -45.96 3.11
CA TYR A 275 24.12 -46.84 4.23
C TYR A 275 22.89 -47.74 3.99
N GLY A 276 22.14 -47.53 2.91
CA GLY A 276 20.97 -48.33 2.54
C GLY A 276 19.68 -48.02 3.33
N HIS A 277 19.73 -47.13 4.32
CA HIS A 277 18.58 -46.73 5.15
C HIS A 277 18.59 -45.21 5.43
N VAL A 278 17.54 -44.70 6.06
CA VAL A 278 17.40 -43.27 6.45
C VAL A 278 17.42 -43.05 7.97
N ASP A 279 17.70 -44.10 8.75
CA ASP A 279 17.89 -43.99 10.20
C ASP A 279 19.24 -43.36 10.53
N VAL A 280 19.31 -42.03 10.44
CA VAL A 280 20.52 -41.25 10.71
C VAL A 280 20.75 -41.12 12.23
N PRO A 281 21.94 -41.47 12.76
CA PRO A 281 22.31 -41.24 14.16
C PRO A 281 22.18 -39.77 14.57
N GLN A 282 21.78 -39.48 15.82
CA GLN A 282 21.52 -38.10 16.27
C GLN A 282 22.76 -37.20 16.25
N ASP A 283 23.93 -37.79 16.48
CA ASP A 283 25.25 -37.16 16.50
C ASP A 283 25.95 -37.18 15.14
N PHE A 284 25.31 -37.72 14.09
CA PHE A 284 25.90 -37.78 12.76
C PHE A 284 26.18 -36.37 12.20
N GLU A 285 27.45 -36.12 11.90
CA GLU A 285 27.98 -34.90 11.31
C GLU A 285 28.81 -35.25 10.07
N ILE A 286 28.56 -34.53 8.98
CA ILE A 286 29.29 -34.72 7.73
C ILE A 286 30.67 -34.07 7.87
N SER A 287 31.74 -34.85 7.70
CA SER A 287 33.11 -34.38 7.84
C SER A 287 33.56 -33.52 6.65
N GLN A 288 34.43 -32.55 6.90
CA GLN A 288 34.94 -31.58 5.90
C GLN A 288 35.89 -32.18 4.86
N GLU A 289 36.26 -33.46 4.97
CA GLU A 289 37.21 -34.13 4.08
C GLU A 289 36.61 -35.37 3.42
N ASP A 290 35.31 -35.62 3.61
CA ASP A 290 34.64 -36.76 3.00
C ASP A 290 34.14 -36.39 1.60
N HIS A 291 34.92 -36.78 0.59
CA HIS A 291 34.63 -36.55 -0.83
C HIS A 291 33.34 -37.24 -1.32
N LEU A 292 32.73 -38.12 -0.51
CA LEU A 292 31.40 -38.67 -0.81
C LEU A 292 30.28 -37.63 -0.66
N TRP A 293 30.57 -36.51 0.01
CA TRP A 293 29.64 -35.41 0.24
C TRP A 293 30.10 -34.15 -0.49
N PRO A 294 29.18 -33.45 -1.15
CA PRO A 294 29.40 -32.08 -1.59
C PRO A 294 29.88 -31.19 -0.44
N ASP A 295 30.77 -30.26 -0.76
CA ASP A 295 31.31 -29.24 0.15
C ASP A 295 30.23 -28.39 0.83
N ASP A 296 29.15 -28.09 0.11
CA ASP A 296 27.96 -27.40 0.66
C ASP A 296 27.28 -28.16 1.82
N LEU A 297 27.55 -29.46 1.98
CA LEU A 297 26.99 -30.31 3.04
C LEU A 297 27.97 -30.58 4.18
N TRP A 298 29.25 -30.21 4.03
CA TRP A 298 30.25 -30.40 5.08
C TRP A 298 29.86 -29.64 6.35
N THR A 299 30.21 -30.19 7.52
CA THR A 299 29.83 -29.72 8.86
C THR A 299 28.33 -29.77 9.17
N MET A 300 27.50 -30.28 8.25
CA MET A 300 26.07 -30.42 8.53
C MET A 300 25.85 -31.56 9.52
N ARG A 301 25.29 -31.21 10.67
CA ARG A 301 24.77 -32.16 11.68
C ARG A 301 23.41 -32.68 11.26
N LEU A 302 23.41 -33.62 10.32
CA LEU A 302 22.20 -34.18 9.71
C LEU A 302 21.27 -34.80 10.77
N GLY A 303 21.83 -35.52 11.75
CA GLY A 303 21.06 -36.12 12.85
C GLY A 303 20.26 -35.12 13.67
N ILE A 304 20.86 -33.96 13.98
CA ILE A 304 20.20 -32.89 14.74
C ILE A 304 19.10 -32.23 13.91
N LYS A 305 19.33 -32.01 12.60
CA LYS A 305 18.32 -31.38 11.72
C LYS A 305 17.05 -32.21 11.66
N LEU A 306 17.15 -33.52 11.49
CA LEU A 306 15.99 -34.41 11.40
C LEU A 306 15.18 -34.47 12.70
N ARG A 307 15.84 -34.39 13.85
CA ARG A 307 15.17 -34.32 15.17
C ARG A 307 14.21 -33.13 15.26
N ILE A 308 14.60 -31.97 14.73
CA ILE A 308 13.76 -30.77 14.75
C ILE A 308 12.54 -30.94 13.83
N PHE A 309 12.70 -31.61 12.68
CA PHE A 309 11.61 -31.85 11.73
C PHE A 309 10.58 -32.88 12.22
N VAL A 310 10.98 -33.88 13.00
CA VAL A 310 10.04 -34.88 13.57
C VAL A 310 9.12 -34.27 14.64
N VAL A 311 9.58 -33.25 15.36
CA VAL A 311 8.79 -32.56 16.41
C VAL A 311 7.82 -31.52 15.82
N ALA A 312 8.08 -31.00 14.62
CA ALA A 312 7.29 -29.96 13.97
C ALA A 312 6.19 -30.50 13.04
N LYS A 313 5.38 -31.47 13.49
CA LYS A 313 4.14 -31.82 12.77
C LYS A 313 3.14 -30.66 12.89
N PRO A 314 2.53 -30.19 11.78
CA PRO A 314 1.41 -29.25 11.86
C PRO A 314 0.14 -29.99 12.32
N ASN A 315 -0.60 -29.37 13.25
CA ASN A 315 -2.03 -29.66 13.47
C ASN A 315 -2.87 -29.00 12.38
#